data_AF-A0AAW7L8N3-F1
#
_entry.id   AF-A0AAW7L8N3-F1
#
_cell.length_a   1.000
_cell.length_b   1.000
_cell.length_c   1.000
_cell.angle_alpha   90.00
_cell.angle_beta   90.00
_cell.angle_gamma   90.00
#
_symmetry.space_group_name_H-M   'P 1'
#
loop_
_entity.id
_entity.type
_entity.pdbx_description
1 polymer ?
#
loop_
_entity_poly.entity_id
_entity_poly.type
_entity_poly.pdbx_seq_one_letter_code
_entity_poly.pdbx_strand_id
1 'polypeptide(L)'
;MRHNYTAILFVLITLSGCSSKQPSRIINDVTTINIPELNKISRAEIGDTLLEKSIAYTYEGLELFTTISDGGSSREYVMTPHKLPFIKIDNKGQKYYQASANNYYVNDITFGRRIPLYSEYLILKPDGSLDLTGYYDLSTADPVATPDPKFKVGKLVNISQPSFKQELIYNGKSKDTVKFMYREFSKDFARPSFSQEVNYDLTESNVIGFKGARIEILNATNTKIEYKALKSFPNK
;
A
#
# COMPACT_ATOMS: atom_id res chain seq x y z
N MET A 1 -63.26 -46.45 31.01
CA MET A 1 -62.97 -45.05 30.62
C MET A 1 -61.56 -45.00 30.05
N ARG A 2 -61.40 -44.76 28.74
CA ARG A 2 -60.10 -44.69 28.06
C ARG A 2 -59.53 -43.28 28.25
N HIS A 3 -58.31 -43.15 28.78
CA HIS A 3 -57.55 -41.90 28.75
C HIS A 3 -56.69 -41.87 27.49
N ASN A 4 -56.98 -40.94 26.59
CA ASN A 4 -56.16 -40.66 25.42
C ASN A 4 -55.14 -39.58 25.79
N TYR A 5 -53.85 -39.92 25.75
CA TYR A 5 -52.76 -38.97 25.87
C TYR A 5 -52.47 -38.36 24.49
N THR A 6 -52.80 -37.09 24.29
CA THR A 6 -52.36 -36.32 23.12
C THR A 6 -51.00 -35.70 23.42
N ALA A 7 -49.94 -36.30 22.89
CA ALA A 7 -48.59 -35.73 22.90
C ALA A 7 -48.46 -34.69 21.77
N ILE A 8 -48.23 -33.42 22.12
CA ILE A 8 -47.91 -32.35 21.18
C ILE A 8 -46.39 -32.33 21.01
N LEU A 9 -45.92 -32.70 19.81
CA LEU A 9 -44.51 -32.70 19.43
C LEU A 9 -44.11 -31.31 18.92
N PHE A 10 -43.39 -30.54 19.73
CA PHE A 10 -42.82 -29.25 19.33
C PHE A 10 -41.53 -29.48 18.53
N VAL A 11 -41.59 -29.33 17.21
CA VAL A 11 -40.40 -29.45 16.33
C VAL A 11 -39.64 -28.12 16.35
N LEU A 12 -38.52 -28.10 17.07
CA LEU A 12 -37.59 -26.97 17.14
C LEU A 12 -36.66 -27.01 15.92
N ILE A 13 -36.93 -26.18 14.90
CA ILE A 13 -36.05 -26.06 13.72
C ILE A 13 -34.95 -25.04 14.05
N THR A 14 -33.79 -25.52 14.50
CA THR A 14 -32.60 -24.68 14.66
C THR A 14 -31.85 -24.62 13.33
N LEU A 15 -32.10 -23.57 12.55
CA LEU A 15 -31.28 -23.20 11.40
C LEU A 15 -30.02 -22.48 11.90
N SER A 16 -28.95 -23.23 12.13
CA SER A 16 -27.61 -22.67 12.35
C SER A 16 -26.90 -22.47 11.01
N GLY A 17 -27.10 -21.31 10.40
CA GLY A 17 -26.31 -20.85 9.27
C GLY A 17 -25.01 -20.21 9.76
N CYS A 18 -23.92 -20.97 9.85
CA CYS A 18 -22.58 -20.38 10.00
C CYS A 18 -22.11 -19.83 8.65
N SER A 19 -22.16 -18.50 8.48
CA SER A 19 -21.47 -17.82 7.39
C SER A 19 -19.96 -17.80 7.70
N SER A 20 -19.21 -18.74 7.13
CA SER A 20 -17.75 -18.69 7.17
C SER A 20 -17.26 -17.70 6.11
N LYS A 21 -16.63 -16.60 6.55
CA LYS A 21 -16.00 -15.64 5.64
C LYS A 21 -14.76 -16.30 5.04
N GLN A 22 -14.76 -16.52 3.72
CA GLN A 22 -13.50 -16.74 3.00
C GLN A 22 -12.74 -15.40 2.97
N PRO A 23 -11.50 -15.34 3.50
CA PRO A 23 -10.70 -14.13 3.39
C PRO A 23 -10.42 -13.86 1.91
N SER A 24 -10.81 -12.68 1.44
CA SER A 24 -10.41 -12.18 0.13
C SER A 24 -8.90 -12.01 0.11
N ARG A 25 -8.21 -12.88 -0.62
CA ARG A 25 -6.75 -12.86 -0.72
C ARG A 25 -6.31 -11.64 -1.52
N ILE A 26 -5.72 -10.66 -0.85
CA ILE A 26 -5.02 -9.55 -1.51
C ILE A 26 -3.80 -10.15 -2.22
N ILE A 27 -3.79 -10.12 -3.54
CA ILE A 27 -2.64 -10.54 -4.34
C ILE A 27 -1.72 -9.32 -4.44
N ASN A 28 -0.54 -9.41 -3.83
CA ASN A 28 0.48 -8.40 -3.99
C ASN A 28 1.31 -8.71 -5.24
N ASP A 29 1.39 -7.76 -6.17
CA ASP A 29 2.36 -7.77 -7.26
C ASP A 29 3.71 -7.29 -6.73
N VAL A 30 4.77 -8.03 -7.02
CA VAL A 30 6.15 -7.63 -6.72
C VAL A 30 6.71 -6.91 -7.93
N THR A 31 7.02 -5.62 -7.77
CA THR A 31 7.74 -4.87 -8.81
C THR A 31 9.17 -4.63 -8.35
N THR A 32 10.14 -5.09 -9.14
CA THR A 32 11.56 -4.74 -8.95
C THR A 32 11.91 -3.61 -9.90
N ILE A 33 12.33 -2.48 -9.36
CA ILE A 33 12.81 -1.35 -10.15
C ILE A 33 14.34 -1.32 -10.03
N ASN A 34 15.03 -1.23 -11.17
CA ASN A 34 16.47 -1.01 -11.25
C ASN A 34 16.74 0.24 -12.09
N ILE A 35 17.46 1.20 -11.53
CA ILE A 35 17.82 2.44 -12.23
C ILE A 35 19.32 2.69 -12.00
N PRO A 36 20.09 3.11 -13.02
CA PRO A 36 19.73 3.24 -14.44
C PRO A 36 19.80 1.90 -15.17
N GLU A 37 19.53 1.93 -16.48
CA GLU A 37 19.76 0.79 -17.36
C GLU A 37 21.24 0.37 -17.36
N LEU A 38 21.47 -0.93 -17.36
CA LEU A 38 22.82 -1.48 -17.33
C LEU A 38 23.57 -1.20 -18.63
N ASN A 39 24.88 -0.98 -18.52
CA ASN A 39 25.84 -0.75 -19.60
C ASN A 39 25.58 0.47 -20.49
N LYS A 40 24.63 1.34 -20.13
CA LYS A 40 24.41 2.64 -20.80
C LYS A 40 25.10 3.76 -20.04
N ILE A 41 25.62 4.74 -20.80
CA ILE A 41 26.20 5.95 -20.22
C ILE A 41 25.08 6.77 -19.59
N SER A 42 25.23 7.05 -18.30
CA SER A 42 24.33 7.86 -17.51
C SER A 42 25.07 9.06 -16.94
N ARG A 43 24.33 10.16 -16.72
CA ARG A 43 24.84 11.40 -16.13
C ARG A 43 24.05 11.73 -14.89
N ALA A 44 24.72 12.24 -13.87
CA ALA A 44 24.13 12.61 -12.61
C ALA A 44 24.89 13.79 -11.98
N GLU A 45 24.21 14.54 -11.12
CA GLU A 45 24.81 15.60 -10.32
C GLU A 45 25.07 15.14 -8.89
N ILE A 46 25.77 15.97 -8.12
CA ILE A 46 25.97 15.73 -6.69
C ILE A 46 24.63 15.64 -5.96
N GLY A 47 24.46 14.61 -5.14
CA GLY A 47 23.22 14.32 -4.43
C GLY A 47 22.27 13.38 -5.18
N ASP A 48 22.50 13.11 -6.47
CA ASP A 48 21.66 12.23 -7.26
C ASP A 48 21.95 10.74 -7.00
N THR A 49 20.90 9.92 -7.04
CA THR A 49 20.99 8.46 -6.99
C THR A 49 21.55 7.91 -8.30
N LEU A 50 22.70 7.23 -8.21
CA LEU A 50 23.37 6.57 -9.34
C LEU A 50 22.93 5.12 -9.54
N LEU A 51 22.56 4.44 -8.46
CA LEU A 51 21.97 3.12 -8.54
C LEU A 51 20.83 3.05 -7.56
N GLU A 52 19.64 2.72 -8.05
CA GLU A 52 18.51 2.36 -7.22
C GLU A 52 18.14 0.90 -7.49
N LYS A 53 17.88 0.18 -6.41
CA LYS A 53 17.10 -1.04 -6.46
C LYS A 53 15.99 -0.99 -5.45
N SER A 54 14.74 -1.16 -5.88
CA SER A 54 13.59 -1.21 -4.99
C SER A 54 12.68 -2.39 -5.28
N ILE A 55 12.17 -2.99 -4.20
CA ILE A 55 11.11 -3.99 -4.22
C ILE A 55 9.91 -3.36 -3.55
N ALA A 56 8.88 -3.09 -4.34
CA ALA A 56 7.59 -2.62 -3.86
C ALA A 56 6.56 -3.73 -4.02
N TYR A 57 5.90 -4.09 -2.93
CA TYR A 57 4.67 -4.86 -2.96
C TYR A 57 3.54 -3.91 -3.29
N THR A 58 2.80 -4.19 -4.35
CA THR A 58 1.69 -3.36 -4.79
C THR A 58 0.42 -4.17 -4.91
N TYR A 59 -0.74 -3.53 -4.76
CA TYR A 59 -2.05 -4.14 -5.01
C TYR A 59 -2.96 -3.13 -5.71
N GLU A 60 -3.92 -3.62 -6.49
CA GLU A 60 -4.97 -2.76 -7.04
C GLU A 60 -5.88 -2.27 -5.90
N GLY A 61 -6.20 -0.98 -5.87
CA GLY A 61 -7.00 -0.41 -4.80
C GLY A 61 -7.50 1.01 -5.07
N LEU A 62 -8.10 1.59 -4.04
CA LEU A 62 -8.60 2.95 -3.99
C LEU A 62 -7.99 3.65 -2.78
N GLU A 63 -7.37 4.81 -2.98
CA GLU A 63 -6.89 5.68 -1.91
C GLU A 63 -7.89 6.83 -1.72
N LEU A 64 -8.48 6.88 -0.54
CA LEU A 64 -9.47 7.89 -0.15
C LEU A 64 -8.75 9.03 0.58
N PHE A 65 -8.95 10.27 0.14
CA PHE A 65 -8.30 11.47 0.69
C PHE A 65 -9.21 12.31 1.58
N THR A 66 -10.53 12.13 1.47
CA THR A 66 -11.53 12.85 2.25
C THR A 66 -12.29 11.90 3.16
N THR A 67 -12.62 12.33 4.38
CA THR A 67 -13.62 11.63 5.18
C THR A 67 -14.95 11.65 4.42
N ILE A 68 -15.60 10.49 4.32
CA ILE A 68 -16.93 10.34 3.74
C ILE A 68 -17.88 9.80 4.79
N SER A 69 -19.14 10.20 4.67
CA SER A 69 -20.21 9.83 5.57
C SER A 69 -21.52 9.67 4.80
N ASP A 70 -22.42 8.84 5.33
CA ASP A 70 -23.80 8.75 4.87
C ASP A 70 -24.72 9.83 5.49
N GLY A 71 -24.23 10.58 6.47
CA GLY A 71 -24.94 11.70 7.11
C GLY A 71 -26.08 11.27 8.04
N GLY A 72 -26.10 10.02 8.49
CA GLY A 72 -27.16 9.52 9.36
C GLY A 72 -27.31 10.27 10.69
N SER A 73 -28.54 10.61 11.08
CA SER A 73 -28.81 11.50 12.22
C SER A 73 -28.74 10.84 13.61
N SER A 74 -29.05 9.54 13.69
CA SER A 74 -28.95 8.75 14.94
C SER A 74 -27.71 7.86 14.95
N ARG A 75 -27.38 7.33 13.78
CA ARG A 75 -26.22 6.47 13.54
C ARG A 75 -25.64 6.91 12.20
N GLU A 76 -24.40 7.37 12.22
CA GLU A 76 -23.70 7.87 11.05
C GLU A 76 -22.59 6.90 10.67
N TYR A 77 -22.56 6.46 9.42
CA TYR A 77 -21.51 5.58 8.91
C TYR A 77 -20.37 6.44 8.36
N VAL A 78 -19.22 6.43 9.03
CA VAL A 78 -18.11 7.33 8.74
C VAL A 78 -16.88 6.55 8.32
N MET A 79 -16.37 6.86 7.13
CA MET A 79 -15.11 6.34 6.61
C MET A 79 -14.08 7.45 6.48
N THR A 80 -12.96 7.29 7.17
CA THR A 80 -11.85 8.24 7.19
C THR A 80 -10.83 7.95 6.07
N PRO A 81 -9.99 8.91 5.67
CA PRO A 81 -8.97 8.72 4.64
C PRO A 81 -8.05 7.52 4.91
N HIS A 82 -7.93 6.60 3.96
CA HIS A 82 -7.02 5.46 3.98
C HIS A 82 -6.97 4.77 2.60
N LYS A 83 -6.14 3.73 2.50
CA LYS A 83 -6.02 2.87 1.31
C LYS A 83 -6.90 1.63 1.46
N LEU A 84 -7.69 1.34 0.43
CA LEU A 84 -8.64 0.23 0.38
C LEU A 84 -8.27 -0.75 -0.75
N PRO A 85 -7.94 -2.02 -0.44
CA PRO A 85 -7.64 -3.03 -1.46
C PRO A 85 -8.87 -3.37 -2.31
N PHE A 86 -8.69 -3.53 -3.62
CA PHE A 86 -9.72 -4.03 -4.53
C PHE A 86 -10.01 -5.51 -4.26
N ILE A 87 -11.28 -5.87 -4.22
CA ILE A 87 -11.74 -7.23 -3.89
C ILE A 87 -12.38 -7.91 -5.07
N LYS A 88 -13.36 -7.25 -5.70
CA LYS A 88 -14.14 -7.84 -6.79
C LYS A 88 -14.89 -6.77 -7.57
N ILE A 89 -15.35 -7.18 -8.75
CA ILE A 89 -16.37 -6.48 -9.52
C ILE A 89 -17.62 -7.36 -9.57
N ASP A 90 -18.81 -6.76 -9.45
CA ASP A 90 -20.07 -7.50 -9.62
C ASP A 90 -20.58 -7.48 -11.07
N ASN A 91 -21.70 -8.16 -11.31
CA ASN A 91 -22.31 -8.24 -12.64
C ASN A 91 -22.84 -6.88 -13.16
N LYS A 92 -22.94 -5.87 -12.29
CA LYS A 92 -23.36 -4.50 -12.64
C LYS A 92 -22.16 -3.58 -12.89
N GLY A 93 -20.94 -4.10 -12.79
CA GLY A 93 -19.71 -3.32 -12.95
C GLY A 93 -19.31 -2.53 -11.71
N GLN A 94 -19.95 -2.77 -10.56
CA GLN A 94 -19.62 -2.11 -9.29
C GLN A 94 -18.35 -2.72 -8.71
N LYS A 95 -17.37 -1.88 -8.37
CA LYS A 95 -16.09 -2.30 -7.80
C LYS A 95 -16.14 -2.21 -6.28
N TYR A 96 -15.74 -3.29 -5.62
CA TYR A 96 -15.74 -3.40 -4.17
C TYR A 96 -14.31 -3.27 -3.64
N TYR A 97 -14.12 -2.35 -2.69
CA TYR A 97 -12.86 -2.12 -2.01
C TYR A 97 -13.03 -2.38 -0.51
N GLN A 98 -12.13 -3.15 0.10
CA GLN A 98 -12.21 -3.50 1.51
C GLN A 98 -11.69 -2.37 2.38
N ALA A 99 -12.51 -1.92 3.34
CA ALA A 99 -12.10 -0.92 4.31
C ALA A 99 -11.37 -1.56 5.50
N SER A 100 -10.62 -0.72 6.20
CA SER A 100 -10.02 -1.05 7.49
C SER A 100 -11.02 -0.79 8.62
N ALA A 101 -11.17 -1.74 9.54
CA ALA A 101 -12.03 -1.61 10.72
C ALA A 101 -11.69 -0.41 11.61
N ASN A 102 -10.44 0.06 11.55
CA ASN A 102 -10.01 1.26 12.28
C ASN A 102 -10.37 2.56 11.55
N ASN A 103 -10.73 2.49 10.28
CA ASN A 103 -10.99 3.65 9.44
C ASN A 103 -12.45 3.77 9.03
N TYR A 104 -13.24 2.70 9.16
CA TYR A 104 -14.66 2.69 8.88
C TYR A 104 -15.47 2.20 10.08
N TYR A 105 -16.38 3.03 10.55
CA TYR A 105 -17.10 2.82 11.80
C TYR A 105 -18.46 3.49 11.78
N VAL A 106 -19.32 3.09 12.72
CA VAL A 106 -20.55 3.81 13.03
C VAL A 106 -20.27 4.76 14.19
N ASN A 107 -20.59 6.03 13.98
CA ASN A 107 -20.73 7.00 15.04
C ASN A 107 -22.18 6.92 15.55
N ASP A 108 -22.38 6.26 16.69
CA ASP A 108 -23.67 6.14 17.35
C ASP A 108 -23.91 7.40 18.17
N ILE A 109 -24.60 8.37 17.55
CA ILE A 109 -24.88 9.69 18.11
C ILE A 109 -25.83 9.54 19.32
N THR A 110 -26.75 8.60 19.26
CA THR A 110 -27.72 8.34 20.34
C THR A 110 -27.03 7.96 21.65
N PHE A 111 -25.97 7.15 21.60
CA PHE A 111 -25.24 6.71 22.79
C PHE A 111 -23.83 7.28 22.93
N GLY A 112 -23.44 8.22 22.08
CA GLY A 112 -22.13 8.89 22.12
C GLY A 112 -20.94 7.94 22.02
N ARG A 113 -21.04 6.89 21.19
CA ARG A 113 -20.02 5.84 21.09
C ARG A 113 -19.63 5.55 19.65
N ARG A 114 -18.39 5.11 19.46
CA ARG A 114 -17.88 4.63 18.18
C ARG A 114 -17.93 3.11 18.13
N ILE A 115 -18.55 2.57 17.08
CA ILE A 115 -18.76 1.13 16.90
C ILE A 115 -18.03 0.64 15.65
N PRO A 116 -17.19 -0.42 15.74
CA PRO A 116 -16.63 -1.06 14.55
C PRO A 116 -17.72 -1.81 13.76
N LEU A 117 -17.49 -1.95 12.45
CA LEU A 117 -18.43 -2.59 11.53
C LEU A 117 -18.04 -4.03 11.21
N TYR A 118 -18.97 -4.75 10.58
CA TYR A 118 -18.71 -6.04 9.96
C TYR A 118 -19.04 -5.95 8.47
N SER A 119 -18.15 -6.50 7.61
CA SER A 119 -18.32 -6.53 6.14
C SER A 119 -18.29 -5.16 5.47
N GLU A 120 -17.17 -4.49 5.68
CA GLU A 120 -16.87 -3.11 5.34
C GLU A 120 -16.35 -2.95 3.90
N TYR A 121 -17.24 -2.75 2.92
CA TYR A 121 -16.81 -2.38 1.58
C TYR A 121 -17.17 -0.93 1.27
N LEU A 122 -16.25 -0.24 0.60
CA LEU A 122 -16.54 0.92 -0.22
C LEU A 122 -16.86 0.43 -1.63
N ILE A 123 -17.98 0.86 -2.19
CA ILE A 123 -18.37 0.55 -3.56
C ILE A 123 -18.11 1.76 -4.44
N LEU A 124 -17.38 1.57 -5.54
CA LEU A 124 -17.32 2.53 -6.65
C LEU A 124 -18.25 2.07 -7.76
N LYS A 125 -19.27 2.87 -8.05
CA LYS A 125 -20.23 2.62 -9.13
C LYS A 125 -19.65 3.03 -10.49
N PRO A 126 -20.20 2.50 -11.60
CA PRO A 126 -19.78 2.91 -12.95
C PRO A 126 -19.94 4.41 -13.25
N ASP A 127 -20.88 5.09 -12.59
CA ASP A 127 -21.10 6.54 -12.71
C ASP A 127 -20.11 7.40 -11.90
N GLY A 128 -19.18 6.76 -11.17
CA GLY A 128 -18.17 7.42 -10.34
C GLY A 128 -18.62 7.74 -8.91
N SER A 129 -19.89 7.49 -8.57
CA SER A 129 -20.38 7.69 -7.20
C SER A 129 -19.90 6.59 -6.25
N LEU A 130 -19.83 6.93 -4.97
CA LEU A 130 -19.41 6.04 -3.90
C LEU A 130 -20.60 5.64 -3.02
N ASP A 131 -20.67 4.36 -2.65
CA ASP A 131 -21.59 3.86 -1.63
C ASP A 131 -20.82 3.20 -0.49
N LEU A 132 -21.33 3.40 0.72
CA LEU A 132 -20.89 2.71 1.91
C LEU A 132 -21.69 1.41 2.09
N THR A 133 -21.05 0.37 2.61
CA THR A 133 -21.74 -0.87 2.98
C THR A 133 -21.29 -1.36 4.34
N GLY A 134 -22.21 -1.97 5.06
CA GLY A 134 -21.96 -2.47 6.40
C GLY A 134 -23.26 -2.44 7.17
N TYR A 135 -23.29 -3.21 8.24
CA TYR A 135 -24.43 -3.21 9.15
C TYR A 135 -23.94 -3.15 10.59
N TYR A 136 -24.71 -2.45 11.39
CA TYR A 136 -24.61 -2.50 12.84
C TYR A 136 -26.02 -2.64 13.41
N ASP A 137 -26.26 -3.74 14.11
CA ASP A 137 -27.57 -4.07 14.68
C ASP A 137 -28.65 -4.09 13.57
N LEU A 138 -29.68 -3.25 13.63
CA LEU A 138 -30.75 -3.17 12.62
C LEU A 138 -30.56 -2.05 11.58
N SER A 139 -29.43 -1.32 11.59
CA SER A 139 -29.15 -0.28 10.58
C SER A 139 -28.12 -0.75 9.56
N THR A 140 -28.20 -0.19 8.36
CA THR A 140 -27.23 -0.33 7.28
C THR A 140 -26.75 1.04 6.83
N ALA A 141 -25.57 1.10 6.23
CA ALA A 141 -25.07 2.32 5.62
C ALA A 141 -25.96 2.78 4.46
N ASP A 142 -26.14 4.09 4.35
CA ASP A 142 -26.77 4.74 3.20
C ASP A 142 -25.72 5.18 2.16
N PRO A 143 -26.13 5.63 0.95
CA PRO A 143 -25.22 6.22 -0.03
C PRO A 143 -24.40 7.38 0.56
N VAL A 144 -23.20 7.62 0.03
CA VAL A 144 -22.34 8.71 0.50
C VAL A 144 -23.03 10.06 0.30
N ALA A 145 -23.26 10.78 1.39
CA ALA A 145 -23.86 12.12 1.38
C ALA A 145 -22.81 13.24 1.27
N THR A 146 -21.52 12.90 1.43
CA THR A 146 -20.42 13.86 1.31
C THR A 146 -20.31 14.39 -0.13
N PRO A 147 -20.31 15.72 -0.34
CA PRO A 147 -20.18 16.28 -1.68
C PRO A 147 -18.76 16.10 -2.22
N ASP A 148 -18.65 15.60 -3.46
CA ASP A 148 -17.40 15.52 -4.24
C ASP A 148 -16.21 14.87 -3.47
N PRO A 149 -16.36 13.61 -3.02
CA PRO A 149 -15.32 12.91 -2.28
C PRO A 149 -14.05 12.74 -3.14
N LYS A 150 -12.88 12.99 -2.55
CA LYS A 150 -11.60 12.90 -3.25
C LYS A 150 -10.97 11.54 -3.06
N PHE A 151 -10.69 10.86 -4.16
CA PHE A 151 -10.05 9.55 -4.17
C PHE A 151 -9.24 9.32 -5.45
N LYS A 152 -8.39 8.28 -5.43
CA LYS A 152 -7.64 7.80 -6.59
C LYS A 152 -7.71 6.28 -6.66
N VAL A 153 -7.96 5.74 -7.85
CA VAL A 153 -7.91 4.29 -8.12
C VAL A 153 -6.63 3.92 -8.85
N GLY A 154 -6.03 2.78 -8.51
CA GLY A 154 -4.91 2.19 -9.24
C GLY A 154 -4.05 1.29 -8.37
N LYS A 155 -2.80 1.06 -8.81
CA LYS A 155 -1.80 0.31 -8.02
C LYS A 155 -1.33 1.12 -6.82
N LEU A 156 -1.57 0.59 -5.62
CA LEU A 156 -1.17 1.14 -4.34
C LEU A 156 -0.01 0.34 -3.74
N VAL A 157 0.91 1.02 -3.05
CA VAL A 157 2.02 0.36 -2.33
C VAL A 157 1.53 -0.21 -1.01
N ASN A 158 1.82 -1.49 -0.77
CA ASN A 158 1.58 -2.17 0.49
C ASN A 158 2.69 -1.88 1.49
N ILE A 159 2.43 -0.95 2.41
CA ILE A 159 3.37 -0.56 3.47
C ILE A 159 3.49 -1.60 4.59
N SER A 160 2.52 -2.51 4.75
CA SER A 160 2.61 -3.56 5.77
C SER A 160 3.54 -4.69 5.35
N GLN A 161 3.75 -4.86 4.05
CA GLN A 161 4.77 -5.74 3.51
C GLN A 161 6.13 -5.04 3.57
N PRO A 162 7.21 -5.76 3.87
CA PRO A 162 8.54 -5.18 3.91
C PRO A 162 8.91 -4.70 2.50
N SER A 163 8.71 -3.41 2.26
CA SER A 163 9.29 -2.71 1.12
C SER A 163 10.79 -2.53 1.39
N PHE A 164 11.58 -2.68 0.33
CA PHE A 164 13.04 -2.61 0.43
C PHE A 164 13.57 -1.71 -0.67
N LYS A 165 14.45 -0.78 -0.32
CA LYS A 165 15.13 0.07 -1.31
C LYS A 165 16.59 0.26 -0.93
N GLN A 166 17.46 0.20 -1.94
CA GLN A 166 18.88 0.48 -1.85
C GLN A 166 19.22 1.59 -2.83
N GLU A 167 19.99 2.56 -2.37
CA GLU A 167 20.48 3.66 -3.20
C GLU A 167 21.98 3.84 -3.01
N LEU A 168 22.70 4.05 -4.11
CA LEU A 168 24.05 4.61 -4.11
C LEU A 168 24.00 6.00 -4.71
N ILE A 169 24.33 7.01 -3.92
CA ILE A 169 24.17 8.43 -4.25
C ILE A 169 25.55 9.04 -4.49
N TYR A 170 25.69 9.87 -5.52
CA TYR A 170 26.94 10.58 -5.76
C TYR A 170 27.15 11.70 -4.75
N ASN A 171 28.31 11.75 -4.10
CA ASN A 171 28.64 12.75 -3.10
C ASN A 171 29.90 13.56 -3.47
N GLY A 172 30.15 13.70 -4.78
CA GLY A 172 31.24 14.50 -5.33
C GLY A 172 32.60 13.80 -5.36
N LYS A 173 33.58 14.48 -5.98
CA LYS A 173 34.98 14.09 -6.06
C LYS A 173 35.87 15.13 -5.39
N SER A 174 36.92 14.69 -4.71
CA SER A 174 38.00 15.53 -4.20
C SER A 174 39.35 14.91 -4.56
N LYS A 175 40.17 15.64 -5.31
CA LYS A 175 41.38 15.09 -5.95
C LYS A 175 41.02 13.80 -6.71
N ASP A 176 41.67 12.67 -6.43
CA ASP A 176 41.40 11.39 -7.08
C ASP A 176 40.36 10.54 -6.33
N THR A 177 39.88 11.01 -5.18
CA THR A 177 38.87 10.29 -4.40
C THR A 177 37.46 10.69 -4.81
N VAL A 178 36.66 9.73 -5.26
CA VAL A 178 35.21 9.89 -5.43
C VAL A 178 34.48 9.42 -4.18
N LYS A 179 33.41 10.12 -3.84
CA LYS A 179 32.62 9.88 -2.63
C LYS A 179 31.19 9.51 -2.99
N PHE A 180 30.63 8.57 -2.26
CA PHE A 180 29.25 8.15 -2.41
C PHE A 180 28.59 7.99 -1.05
N MET A 181 27.28 8.17 -1.02
CA MET A 181 26.44 7.84 0.12
C MET A 181 25.55 6.66 -0.24
N TYR A 182 25.66 5.57 0.51
CA TYR A 182 24.74 4.45 0.42
C TYR A 182 23.60 4.60 1.41
N ARG A 183 22.37 4.30 1.00
CA ARG A 183 21.18 4.28 1.86
C ARG A 183 20.35 3.03 1.62
N GLU A 184 19.86 2.42 2.69
CA GLU A 184 19.01 1.24 2.67
C GLU A 184 17.77 1.47 3.54
N PHE A 185 16.59 1.41 2.92
CA PHE A 185 15.30 1.64 3.56
C PHE A 185 14.56 0.32 3.76
N SER A 186 13.85 0.23 4.88
CA SER A 186 12.91 -0.85 5.17
C SER A 186 11.60 -0.29 5.69
N LYS A 187 10.49 -0.94 5.29
CA LYS A 187 9.09 -0.69 5.71
C LYS A 187 8.53 0.70 5.37
N ASP A 188 9.02 1.76 5.99
CA ASP A 188 8.28 3.04 6.07
C ASP A 188 8.88 4.19 5.24
N PHE A 189 10.03 4.01 4.57
CA PHE A 189 10.75 4.99 3.73
C PHE A 189 11.04 6.38 4.33
N ALA A 190 10.47 6.73 5.49
CA ALA A 190 10.63 8.03 6.14
C ALA A 190 12.06 8.28 6.62
N ARG A 191 12.82 7.21 6.92
CA ARG A 191 14.25 7.25 7.20
C ARG A 191 14.95 5.96 6.78
N PRO A 192 16.22 6.00 6.37
CA PRO A 192 16.97 4.79 6.06
C PRO A 192 17.21 3.97 7.33
N SER A 193 17.06 2.66 7.23
CA SER A 193 17.46 1.70 8.28
C SER A 193 18.98 1.51 8.35
N PHE A 194 19.70 1.88 7.29
CA PHE A 194 21.16 1.87 7.25
C PHE A 194 21.67 2.92 6.26
N SER A 195 22.74 3.60 6.61
CA SER A 195 23.45 4.53 5.73
C SER A 195 24.95 4.43 5.94
N GLN A 196 25.72 4.57 4.87
CA GLN A 196 27.18 4.54 4.94
C GLN A 196 27.78 5.45 3.87
N GLU A 197 28.78 6.24 4.24
CA GLU A 197 29.62 6.94 3.28
C GLU A 197 30.75 6.01 2.82
N VAL A 198 30.98 5.97 1.51
CA VAL A 198 32.04 5.18 0.91
C VAL A 198 32.84 6.04 -0.05
N ASN A 199 34.16 5.82 -0.05
CA ASN A 199 35.11 6.59 -0.84
C ASN A 199 35.99 5.62 -1.63
N TYR A 200 36.33 5.97 -2.86
CA TYR A 200 37.20 5.18 -3.73
C TYR A 200 38.26 6.07 -4.37
N ASP A 201 39.48 5.56 -4.46
CA ASP A 201 40.58 6.21 -5.18
C ASP A 201 40.53 5.80 -6.66
N LEU A 202 40.34 6.77 -7.56
CA LEU A 202 40.27 6.53 -9.00
C LEU A 202 41.64 6.21 -9.62
N THR A 203 42.75 6.40 -8.90
CA THR A 203 44.08 5.96 -9.36
C THR A 203 44.24 4.45 -9.29
N GLU A 204 43.52 3.76 -8.40
CA GLU A 204 43.52 2.30 -8.30
C GLU A 204 42.64 1.65 -9.37
N SER A 205 41.45 2.21 -9.60
CA SER A 205 40.47 1.69 -10.56
C SER A 205 39.38 2.72 -10.86
N ASN A 206 38.95 2.79 -12.12
CA ASN A 206 37.76 3.53 -12.50
C ASN A 206 36.46 2.72 -12.30
N VAL A 207 36.57 1.43 -11.99
CA VAL A 207 35.44 0.57 -11.61
C VAL A 207 35.36 0.46 -10.09
N ILE A 208 34.24 0.90 -9.53
CA ILE A 208 33.96 0.81 -8.10
C ILE A 208 32.93 -0.28 -7.81
N GLY A 209 32.94 -0.80 -6.58
CA GLY A 209 32.00 -1.82 -6.15
C GLY A 209 31.57 -1.66 -4.71
N PHE A 210 30.26 -1.71 -4.48
CA PHE A 210 29.65 -1.69 -3.15
C PHE A 210 28.50 -2.68 -3.07
N LYS A 211 28.46 -3.52 -2.01
CA LYS A 211 27.40 -4.54 -1.80
C LYS A 211 27.00 -5.32 -3.06
N GLY A 212 27.99 -5.73 -3.85
CA GLY A 212 27.78 -6.52 -5.09
C GLY A 212 27.41 -5.72 -6.34
N ALA A 213 27.00 -4.45 -6.22
CA ALA A 213 26.84 -3.56 -7.35
C ALA A 213 28.20 -3.13 -7.94
N ARG A 214 28.21 -2.77 -9.22
CA ARG A 214 29.42 -2.31 -9.94
C ARG A 214 29.09 -1.14 -10.84
N ILE A 215 29.92 -0.09 -10.76
CA ILE A 215 29.83 1.11 -11.60
C ILE A 215 31.20 1.37 -12.21
N GLU A 216 31.23 1.62 -13.52
CA GLU A 216 32.39 2.19 -14.21
C GLU A 216 32.24 3.71 -14.28
N ILE A 217 33.22 4.44 -13.77
CA ILE A 217 33.28 5.90 -13.79
C ILE A 217 34.03 6.33 -15.05
N LEU A 218 33.38 7.15 -15.87
CA LEU A 218 33.96 7.68 -17.11
C LEU A 218 34.52 9.09 -16.87
N ASN A 219 33.79 9.90 -16.12
CA ASN A 219 34.22 11.24 -15.71
C ASN A 219 33.55 11.59 -14.37
N ALA A 220 34.27 12.28 -13.48
CA ALA A 220 33.73 12.74 -12.21
C ALA A 220 34.37 14.08 -11.81
N THR A 221 33.55 15.00 -11.32
CA THR A 221 33.95 16.30 -10.75
C THR A 221 33.34 16.48 -9.37
N ASN A 222 33.63 17.57 -8.67
CA ASN A 222 32.96 17.85 -7.39
C ASN A 222 31.42 18.04 -7.53
N THR A 223 30.87 18.21 -8.73
CA THR A 223 29.45 18.50 -8.95
C THR A 223 28.73 17.54 -9.89
N LYS A 224 29.43 16.81 -10.77
CA LYS A 224 28.81 15.92 -11.77
C LYS A 224 29.58 14.62 -11.94
N ILE A 225 28.90 13.60 -12.46
CA ILE A 225 29.49 12.31 -12.80
C ILE A 225 28.87 11.75 -14.10
N GLU A 226 29.72 11.17 -14.94
CA GLU A 226 29.36 10.33 -16.07
C GLU A 226 29.84 8.91 -15.80
N TYR A 227 28.94 7.93 -15.92
CA TYR A 227 29.21 6.56 -15.48
C TYR A 227 28.40 5.53 -16.27
N LYS A 228 28.76 4.25 -16.14
CA LYS A 228 27.96 3.11 -16.57
C LYS A 228 27.67 2.19 -15.38
N ALA A 229 26.40 1.84 -15.20
CA ALA A 229 26.02 0.78 -14.29
C ALA A 229 26.35 -0.59 -14.91
N LEU A 230 27.38 -1.28 -14.42
CA LEU A 230 27.75 -2.60 -14.93
C LEU A 230 26.91 -3.70 -14.29
N LYS A 231 26.59 -3.54 -13.00
CA LYS A 231 25.80 -4.50 -12.22
C LYS A 231 24.98 -3.78 -11.15
N SER A 232 23.67 -4.04 -11.13
CA SER A 232 22.78 -3.57 -10.05
C SER A 232 23.03 -4.35 -8.74
N PHE A 233 22.45 -3.88 -7.64
CA PHE A 233 22.46 -4.62 -6.38
C PHE A 233 21.88 -6.04 -6.56
N PRO A 234 22.37 -7.05 -5.81
CA PRO A 234 21.83 -8.40 -5.86
C PRO A 234 20.36 -8.44 -5.42
N ASN A 235 19.60 -9.45 -5.85
CA ASN A 235 18.32 -9.74 -5.20
C ASN A 235 18.63 -10.20 -3.77
N LYS A 236 17.89 -9.70 -2.79
CA LYS A 236 17.89 -10.30 -1.44
C LYS A 236 16.93 -11.48 -1.42
#